data_AF-A0A2E2UAE4-F1
#
_entry.id   AF-A0A2E2UAE4-F1
#
_cell.length_a   1.000
_cell.length_b   1.000
_cell.length_c   1.000
_cell.angle_alpha   90.00
_cell.angle_beta   90.00
_cell.angle_gamma   90.00
#
_symmetry.space_group_name_H-M   'P 1'
#
loop_
_entity.id
_entity.type
_entity.pdbx_description
1 polymer ?
#
loop_
_entity_poly.entity_id
_entity_poly.type
_entity_poly.pdbx_seq_one_letter_code
_entity_poly.pdbx_strand_id
1 'polypeptide(L)'
;MKPDFKDQIMALEAMIATQGGFSLEKIRTLNNESGQSAIEFILTFAVGLGIVFLVSIQGLNVTKGYFAQYVNFMVSRTYLVDDRGVNVEQTMLRQAEQRALQVGERYDLRAVGIDAQINIISPTDGRGLYAGSVIEFSEPISALPIIGGSSEVNLYGESFLGREPFRITCYQQTCLAMTGSGAICQNSGDNLDMVVYDNGC
;
A
#
# COMPACT_ATOMS: atom_id res chain seq x y z
N MET A 1 73.32 12.10 29.77
CA MET A 1 73.62 11.34 28.54
C MET A 1 72.40 10.46 28.27
N LYS A 2 71.58 10.82 27.27
CA LYS A 2 70.37 10.05 26.93
C LYS A 2 70.81 8.78 26.19
N PRO A 3 70.31 7.58 26.56
CA PRO A 3 70.62 6.38 25.81
C PRO A 3 70.05 6.51 24.38
N ASP A 4 70.86 6.10 23.41
CA ASP A 4 70.55 6.11 21.99
C ASP A 4 69.47 5.06 21.67
N PHE A 5 68.55 5.40 20.79
CA PHE A 5 67.39 4.57 20.41
C PHE A 5 67.82 3.19 19.87
N LYS A 6 69.03 3.12 19.32
CA LYS A 6 69.64 1.89 18.80
C LYS A 6 69.97 0.87 19.88
N ASP A 7 70.33 1.31 21.09
CA ASP A 7 70.66 0.44 22.21
C ASP A 7 69.40 -0.18 22.84
N GLN A 8 68.25 0.51 22.74
CA GLN A 8 66.96 -0.02 23.16
C GLN A 8 66.42 -1.07 22.18
N ILE A 9 66.69 -0.94 20.87
CA ILE A 9 66.30 -1.93 19.86
C ILE A 9 67.10 -3.22 20.02
N MET A 10 68.42 -3.14 20.25
CA MET A 10 69.23 -4.36 20.45
C MET A 10 68.89 -5.10 21.75
N ALA A 11 68.47 -4.39 22.81
CA ALA A 11 67.96 -5.02 24.02
C ALA A 11 66.59 -5.70 23.80
N LEU A 12 65.74 -5.15 22.93
CA LEU A 12 64.45 -5.72 22.56
C LEU A 12 64.62 -6.98 21.68
N GLU A 13 65.55 -6.97 20.73
CA GLU A 13 65.86 -8.12 19.88
C GLU A 13 66.52 -9.27 20.67
N ALA A 14 67.38 -8.96 21.65
CA ALA A 14 67.99 -9.97 22.52
C ALA A 14 66.96 -10.63 23.47
N MET A 15 65.96 -9.88 23.96
CA MET A 15 64.87 -10.43 24.78
C MET A 15 63.88 -11.28 23.98
N ILE A 16 63.61 -10.93 22.72
CA ILE A 16 62.74 -11.73 21.82
C ILE A 16 63.40 -13.06 21.44
N ALA A 17 64.74 -13.12 21.41
CA ALA A 17 65.47 -14.34 21.06
C ALA A 17 65.64 -15.36 22.21
N THR A 18 65.37 -14.99 23.47
CA THR A 18 65.68 -15.85 24.65
C THR A 18 64.51 -16.20 25.57
N GLN A 19 63.29 -15.71 25.31
CA GLN A 19 62.10 -16.18 26.04
C GLN A 19 60.94 -16.48 25.11
N GLY A 20 60.54 -17.75 25.13
CA GLY A 20 59.36 -18.22 24.44
C GLY A 20 59.70 -18.73 23.05
N GLY A 21 60.41 -19.86 23.02
CA GLY A 21 60.14 -20.82 21.97
C GLY A 21 58.63 -20.99 21.90
N PHE A 22 58.03 -20.38 20.89
CA PHE A 22 56.67 -20.68 20.50
C PHE A 22 56.75 -22.14 20.09
N SER A 23 56.49 -23.01 21.07
CA SER A 23 55.93 -24.30 20.78
C SER A 23 54.75 -23.94 19.89
N LEU A 24 54.91 -24.17 18.59
CA LEU A 24 53.78 -24.51 17.76
C LEU A 24 53.20 -25.72 18.48
N GLU A 25 52.35 -25.46 19.48
CA GLU A 25 51.18 -26.27 19.71
C GLU A 25 50.51 -26.21 18.35
N LYS A 26 50.91 -27.17 17.52
CA LYS A 26 50.26 -27.57 16.30
C LYS A 26 48.83 -27.66 16.77
N ILE A 27 48.03 -26.62 16.48
CA ILE A 27 46.58 -26.68 16.67
C ILE A 27 46.28 -27.96 15.96
N ARG A 28 45.99 -28.99 16.75
CA ARG A 28 45.74 -30.31 16.25
C ARG A 28 44.43 -30.07 15.55
N THR A 29 44.51 -29.77 14.26
CA THR A 29 43.39 -29.91 13.33
C THR A 29 43.05 -31.37 13.50
N LEU A 30 42.13 -31.62 14.42
CA LEU A 30 41.35 -32.82 14.45
C LEU A 30 40.73 -32.84 13.07
N ASN A 31 41.37 -33.56 12.15
CA ASN A 31 40.87 -33.87 10.81
C ASN A 31 39.66 -34.80 10.99
N ASN A 32 38.63 -34.27 11.63
CA ASN A 32 37.35 -34.88 11.86
C ASN A 32 36.32 -34.00 11.14
N GLU A 33 36.50 -33.91 9.82
CA GLU A 33 35.59 -33.29 8.84
C GLU A 33 34.25 -34.06 8.72
N SER A 34 34.11 -35.18 9.46
CA SER A 34 32.90 -35.98 9.54
C SER A 34 31.81 -35.23 10.30
N GLY A 35 31.18 -34.26 9.63
CA GLY A 35 30.13 -33.42 10.18
C GLY A 35 30.08 -32.03 9.58
N GLN A 36 31.21 -31.50 9.09
CA GLN A 36 31.25 -30.17 8.48
C GLN A 36 30.40 -30.10 7.20
N SER A 37 30.51 -31.11 6.35
CA SER A 37 29.67 -31.22 5.15
C SER A 37 28.17 -31.36 5.48
N ALA A 38 27.83 -32.05 6.58
CA ALA A 38 26.44 -32.15 7.03
C ALA A 38 25.92 -30.82 7.58
N ILE A 39 26.73 -30.08 8.34
CA ILE A 39 26.38 -28.75 8.86
C ILE A 39 26.20 -27.75 7.72
N GLU A 40 27.11 -27.73 6.75
CA GLU A 40 27.04 -26.86 5.57
C GLU A 40 25.79 -27.16 4.73
N PHE A 41 25.47 -28.44 4.52
CA PHE A 41 24.24 -28.85 3.84
C PHE A 41 22.99 -28.39 4.59
N ILE A 42 22.93 -28.57 5.91
CA ILE A 42 21.78 -28.15 6.72
C ILE A 42 21.63 -26.62 6.68
N LEU A 43 22.73 -25.87 6.76
CA LEU A 43 22.70 -24.41 6.76
C LEU A 43 22.28 -23.84 5.40
N THR A 44 22.82 -24.37 4.30
CA THR A 44 22.41 -23.98 2.94
C THR A 44 20.95 -24.35 2.66
N PHE A 45 20.50 -25.53 3.11
CA PHE A 45 19.11 -25.95 3.00
C PHE A 45 18.17 -25.04 3.80
N ALA A 46 18.51 -24.73 5.06
CA ALA A 46 17.73 -23.84 5.91
C ALA A 46 17.63 -22.41 5.33
N VAL A 47 18.73 -21.88 4.81
CA VAL A 47 18.75 -20.56 4.14
C VAL A 47 17.88 -20.58 2.89
N GLY A 48 18.04 -21.60 2.03
CA GLY A 48 17.23 -21.72 0.81
C GLY A 48 15.74 -21.80 1.11
N LEU A 49 15.35 -22.64 2.07
CA LEU A 49 13.96 -22.83 2.48
C LEU A 49 13.41 -21.57 3.18
N GLY A 50 14.22 -20.89 3.97
CA GLY A 50 13.89 -19.61 4.58
C GLY A 50 13.59 -18.52 3.56
N ILE A 51 14.37 -18.41 2.48
CA ILE A 51 14.13 -17.45 1.39
C ILE A 51 12.79 -17.75 0.69
N VAL A 52 12.50 -19.02 0.42
CA VAL A 52 11.23 -19.42 -0.22
C VAL A 52 10.03 -19.01 0.64
N PHE A 53 10.09 -19.25 1.95
CA PHE A 53 9.03 -18.83 2.86
C PHE A 53 8.90 -17.31 2.94
N LEU A 54 10.02 -16.59 3.04
CA LEU A 54 10.02 -15.12 3.09
C LEU A 54 9.32 -14.54 1.86
N VAL A 55 9.71 -14.98 0.66
CA VAL A 55 9.11 -14.52 -0.60
C VAL A 55 7.62 -14.88 -0.65
N SER A 56 7.24 -16.07 -0.18
CA SER A 56 5.84 -16.51 -0.17
C SER A 56 4.97 -15.64 0.73
N ILE A 57 5.41 -15.33 1.95
CA ILE A 57 4.65 -14.48 2.87
C ILE A 57 4.60 -13.04 2.35
N GLN A 58 5.71 -12.53 1.80
CA GLN A 58 5.72 -11.20 1.17
C GLN A 58 4.73 -11.13 -0.01
N GLY A 59 4.65 -12.18 -0.83
CA GLY A 59 3.70 -12.28 -1.93
C GLY A 59 2.24 -12.25 -1.46
N LEU A 60 1.93 -12.95 -0.37
CA LEU A 60 0.60 -12.92 0.25
C LEU A 60 0.24 -11.51 0.75
N ASN A 61 1.17 -10.83 1.42
CA ASN A 61 0.95 -9.46 1.93
C ASN A 61 0.73 -8.45 0.78
N VAL A 62 1.50 -8.56 -0.31
CA VAL A 62 1.30 -7.71 -1.50
C VAL A 62 -0.06 -8.00 -2.15
N THR A 63 -0.46 -9.28 -2.22
CA THR A 63 -1.75 -9.68 -2.79
C THR A 63 -2.92 -9.12 -1.98
N LYS A 64 -2.84 -9.14 -0.65
CA LYS A 64 -3.84 -8.49 0.23
C LYS A 64 -3.98 -7.01 -0.08
N GLY A 65 -2.87 -6.27 -0.12
CA GLY A 65 -2.90 -4.84 -0.43
C GLY A 65 -3.47 -4.53 -1.81
N TYR A 66 -3.11 -5.33 -2.81
CA TYR A 66 -3.69 -5.21 -4.16
C TYR A 66 -5.20 -5.47 -4.16
N PHE A 67 -5.65 -6.49 -3.42
CA PHE A 67 -7.06 -6.81 -3.31
C PHE A 67 -7.86 -5.70 -2.62
N ALA A 68 -7.34 -5.14 -1.53
CA ALA A 68 -7.94 -3.97 -0.86
C ALA A 68 -8.09 -2.79 -1.84
N GLN A 69 -7.05 -2.47 -2.60
CA GLN A 69 -7.09 -1.38 -3.58
C GLN A 69 -8.04 -1.69 -4.76
N TYR A 70 -8.13 -2.95 -5.19
CA TYR A 70 -9.10 -3.37 -6.20
C TYR A 70 -10.54 -3.16 -5.73
N VAL A 71 -10.86 -3.53 -4.48
CA VAL A 71 -12.18 -3.28 -3.90
C VAL A 71 -12.46 -1.78 -3.82
N ASN A 72 -11.49 -1.00 -3.34
CA ASN A 72 -11.60 0.47 -3.29
C ASN A 72 -11.87 1.07 -4.68
N PHE A 73 -11.17 0.61 -5.72
CA PHE A 73 -11.40 1.03 -7.10
C PHE A 73 -12.82 0.67 -7.58
N MET A 74 -13.31 -0.53 -7.28
CA MET A 74 -14.65 -0.95 -7.67
C MET A 74 -15.74 -0.14 -6.96
N VAL A 75 -15.54 0.19 -5.70
CA VAL A 75 -16.42 1.08 -4.93
C VAL A 75 -16.41 2.48 -5.55
N SER A 76 -15.23 3.08 -5.74
CA SER A 76 -15.10 4.40 -6.36
C SER A 76 -15.77 4.45 -7.74
N ARG A 77 -15.45 3.50 -8.62
CA ARG A 77 -16.08 3.44 -9.95
C ARG A 77 -17.60 3.34 -9.87
N THR A 78 -18.14 2.52 -8.97
CA THR A 78 -19.59 2.39 -8.79
C THR A 78 -20.20 3.71 -8.34
N TYR A 79 -19.57 4.39 -7.38
CA TYR A 79 -20.02 5.70 -6.92
C TYR A 79 -20.10 6.67 -8.09
N LEU A 80 -19.07 6.74 -8.94
CA LEU A 80 -18.94 7.74 -9.98
C LEU A 80 -19.91 7.54 -11.15
N VAL A 81 -20.22 6.29 -11.50
CA VAL A 81 -21.07 5.96 -12.66
C VAL A 81 -22.55 5.81 -12.33
N ASP A 82 -22.94 5.70 -11.06
CA ASP A 82 -24.36 5.51 -10.69
C ASP A 82 -25.13 6.82 -10.91
N ASP A 83 -25.92 6.85 -12.00
CA ASP A 83 -26.89 7.89 -12.32
C ASP A 83 -28.26 7.25 -12.60
N ARG A 84 -29.24 7.53 -11.72
CA ARG A 84 -30.61 7.04 -11.78
C ARG A 84 -31.62 8.04 -12.34
N GLY A 85 -31.19 9.19 -12.85
CA GLY A 85 -32.07 10.18 -13.45
C GLY A 85 -33.08 10.82 -12.49
N VAL A 86 -32.77 10.89 -11.19
CA VAL A 86 -33.61 11.61 -10.22
C VAL A 86 -33.31 13.10 -10.31
N ASN A 87 -34.35 13.95 -10.28
CA ASN A 87 -34.24 15.39 -10.47
C ASN A 87 -33.63 16.17 -9.28
N VAL A 88 -33.03 15.49 -8.30
CA VAL A 88 -32.48 16.07 -7.08
C VAL A 88 -31.07 15.53 -6.83
N GLU A 89 -30.06 16.39 -7.03
CA GLU A 89 -28.63 16.04 -6.94
C GLU A 89 -28.24 15.39 -5.60
N GLN A 90 -28.65 15.95 -4.46
CA GLN A 90 -28.32 15.38 -3.15
C GLN A 90 -28.88 13.96 -2.95
N THR A 91 -30.08 13.70 -3.47
CA THR A 91 -30.68 12.37 -3.39
C THR A 91 -29.89 11.38 -4.24
N MET A 92 -29.39 11.83 -5.39
CA MET A 92 -28.56 11.04 -6.30
C MET A 92 -27.19 10.69 -5.69
N LEU A 93 -26.52 11.66 -5.06
CA LEU A 93 -25.23 11.43 -4.39
C LEU A 93 -25.36 10.34 -3.31
N ARG A 94 -26.39 10.43 -2.47
CA ARG A 94 -26.65 9.46 -1.40
C ARG A 94 -26.98 8.07 -1.96
N GLN A 95 -27.75 7.99 -3.05
CA GLN A 95 -28.06 6.72 -3.69
C GLN A 95 -26.82 6.06 -4.30
N ALA A 96 -25.99 6.86 -4.97
CA ALA A 96 -24.72 6.40 -5.54
C ALA A 96 -23.75 5.92 -4.46
N GLU A 97 -23.67 6.64 -3.33
CA GLU A 97 -22.88 6.24 -2.15
C GLU A 97 -23.36 4.89 -1.60
N GLN A 98 -24.66 4.76 -1.34
CA GLN A 98 -25.24 3.51 -0.84
C GLN A 98 -24.99 2.35 -1.79
N ARG A 99 -25.08 2.60 -3.11
CA ARG A 99 -24.81 1.57 -4.12
C ARG A 99 -23.35 1.17 -4.14
N ALA A 100 -22.44 2.13 -4.01
CA ALA A 100 -21.01 1.89 -3.95
C ALA A 100 -20.64 1.04 -2.74
N LEU A 101 -21.17 1.36 -1.55
CA LEU A 101 -20.96 0.58 -0.33
C LEU A 101 -21.51 -0.84 -0.46
N GLN A 102 -22.71 -1.02 -1.04
CA GLN A 102 -23.26 -2.35 -1.32
C GLN A 102 -22.37 -3.19 -2.26
N VAL A 103 -21.68 -2.56 -3.20
CA VAL A 103 -20.71 -3.26 -4.07
C VAL A 103 -19.46 -3.64 -3.28
N GLY A 104 -18.99 -2.75 -2.40
CA GLY A 104 -17.89 -3.03 -1.47
C GLY A 104 -18.17 -4.22 -0.56
N GLU A 105 -19.37 -4.29 0.02
CA GLU A 105 -19.83 -5.38 0.91
C GLU A 105 -19.88 -6.76 0.23
N ARG A 106 -19.89 -6.83 -1.11
CA ARG A 106 -19.82 -8.11 -1.84
C ARG A 106 -18.43 -8.73 -1.80
N TYR A 107 -17.41 -7.93 -1.50
CA TYR A 107 -16.05 -8.40 -1.36
C TYR A 107 -15.76 -8.63 0.12
N ASP A 108 -15.63 -9.91 0.50
CA ASP A 108 -15.31 -10.27 1.88
C ASP A 108 -13.82 -10.05 2.16
N LEU A 109 -13.46 -8.81 2.45
CA LEU A 109 -12.11 -8.43 2.86
C LEU A 109 -11.68 -9.14 4.15
N ARG A 110 -12.63 -9.47 5.03
CA ARG A 110 -12.35 -10.18 6.29
C ARG A 110 -11.99 -11.63 6.05
N ALA A 111 -12.57 -12.28 5.04
CA ALA A 111 -12.20 -13.65 4.65
C ALA A 111 -10.72 -13.78 4.24
N VAL A 112 -10.11 -12.70 3.75
CA VAL A 112 -8.67 -12.65 3.43
C VAL A 112 -7.84 -11.99 4.54
N GLY A 113 -8.44 -11.77 5.71
CA GLY A 113 -7.78 -11.23 6.89
C GLY A 113 -7.42 -9.75 6.78
N ILE A 114 -8.21 -8.97 6.04
CA ILE A 114 -8.08 -7.51 5.93
C ILE A 114 -9.27 -6.90 6.67
N ASP A 115 -9.00 -6.20 7.77
CA ASP A 115 -10.01 -5.37 8.43
C ASP A 115 -9.93 -3.96 7.85
N ALA A 116 -10.89 -3.63 6.98
CA ALA A 116 -10.89 -2.39 6.23
C ALA A 116 -12.21 -1.62 6.41
N GLN A 117 -12.09 -0.31 6.49
CA GLN A 117 -13.19 0.63 6.41
C GLN A 117 -13.12 1.37 5.08
N ILE A 118 -14.25 1.44 4.37
CA ILE A 118 -14.36 2.17 3.11
C ILE A 118 -15.24 3.40 3.34
N ASN A 119 -14.71 4.57 3.03
CA ASN A 119 -15.39 5.85 3.15
C ASN A 119 -15.50 6.49 1.75
N ILE A 120 -16.68 7.01 1.42
CA ILE A 120 -16.90 7.76 0.17
C ILE A 120 -16.61 9.24 0.44
N ILE A 121 -15.85 9.88 -0.44
CA ILE A 121 -15.63 11.32 -0.42
C ILE A 121 -16.50 11.93 -1.51
N SER A 122 -17.52 12.69 -1.11
CA SER A 122 -18.43 13.31 -2.04
C SER A 122 -17.88 14.65 -2.56
N PRO A 123 -18.33 15.12 -3.74
CA PRO A 123 -18.00 16.45 -4.23
C PRO A 123 -18.40 17.58 -3.27
N THR A 124 -19.41 17.34 -2.43
CA THR A 124 -19.92 18.31 -1.46
C THR A 124 -19.08 18.43 -0.19
N ASP A 125 -18.20 17.46 0.10
CA ASP A 125 -17.39 17.42 1.33
C ASP A 125 -16.07 18.21 1.23
N GLY A 126 -15.80 18.88 0.10
CA GLY A 126 -14.63 19.75 -0.01
C GLY A 126 -14.33 20.22 -1.44
N ARG A 127 -13.61 19.41 -2.20
CA ARG A 127 -13.15 19.74 -3.58
C ARG A 127 -13.70 18.70 -4.54
N GLY A 128 -14.60 19.09 -5.44
CA GLY A 128 -15.23 18.20 -6.42
C GLY A 128 -14.26 17.37 -7.29
N LEU A 129 -13.02 17.82 -7.44
CA LEU A 129 -11.93 17.09 -8.11
C LEU A 129 -11.47 15.82 -7.37
N TYR A 130 -11.69 15.72 -6.06
CA TYR A 130 -11.29 14.58 -5.22
C TYR A 130 -12.50 13.76 -4.77
N ALA A 131 -13.50 13.64 -5.63
CA ALA A 131 -14.61 12.72 -5.40
C ALA A 131 -14.21 11.28 -5.72
N GLY A 132 -14.58 10.34 -4.84
CA GLY A 132 -14.18 8.94 -4.95
C GLY A 132 -14.32 8.19 -3.64
N SER A 133 -13.40 7.27 -3.37
CA SER A 133 -13.38 6.52 -2.11
C SER A 133 -11.98 6.38 -1.51
N VAL A 134 -11.97 6.24 -0.19
CA VAL A 134 -10.78 5.95 0.62
C VAL A 134 -11.02 4.63 1.34
N ILE A 135 -10.04 3.74 1.29
CA ILE A 135 -9.99 2.53 2.10
C ILE A 135 -8.91 2.69 3.16
N GLU A 136 -9.26 2.43 4.41
CA GLU A 136 -8.35 2.42 5.55
C GLU A 136 -8.30 1.02 6.14
N PHE A 137 -7.10 0.48 6.34
CA PHE A 137 -6.91 -0.84 6.93
C PHE A 137 -5.58 -0.93 7.68
N SER A 138 -5.51 -1.78 8.70
CA SER A 138 -4.32 -1.95 9.54
C SER A 138 -3.67 -3.31 9.29
N GLU A 139 -2.38 -3.33 8.99
CA GLU A 139 -1.60 -4.56 8.80
C GLU A 139 -0.23 -4.43 9.48
N PRO A 140 0.37 -5.54 9.96
CA PRO A 140 1.73 -5.54 10.47
C PRO A 140 2.75 -5.24 9.36
N ILE A 141 3.74 -4.39 9.66
CA ILE A 141 4.81 -4.02 8.70
C ILE A 141 5.59 -5.26 8.23
N SER A 142 5.76 -6.24 9.11
CA SER A 142 6.55 -7.43 8.83
C SER A 142 5.72 -8.69 8.81
N ALA A 143 5.91 -9.45 7.73
CA ALA A 143 5.56 -10.85 7.61
C ALA A 143 6.14 -11.73 8.74
N LEU A 144 7.29 -11.32 9.30
CA LEU A 144 8.03 -12.05 10.32
C LEU A 144 8.27 -11.14 11.51
N PRO A 145 7.48 -11.27 12.61
CA PRO A 145 7.58 -10.41 13.79
C PRO A 145 8.98 -10.33 14.39
N ILE A 146 9.79 -11.38 14.20
CA ILE A 146 11.16 -11.51 14.70
C ILE A 146 12.12 -10.52 14.03
N ILE A 147 11.90 -10.16 12.76
CA ILE A 147 12.87 -9.39 11.97
C ILE A 147 12.43 -7.93 11.80
N GLY A 148 11.13 -7.66 11.69
CA GLY A 148 10.62 -6.31 11.42
C GLY A 148 9.64 -5.74 12.44
N GLY A 149 9.41 -6.43 13.57
CA GLY A 149 8.47 -6.01 14.60
C GLY A 149 7.01 -6.30 14.24
N SER A 150 6.15 -6.28 15.26
CA SER A 150 4.71 -6.55 15.15
C SER A 150 3.85 -5.29 15.21
N SER A 151 4.44 -4.11 15.01
CA SER A 151 3.67 -2.87 15.00
C SER A 151 2.76 -2.84 13.78
N GLU A 152 1.46 -2.69 14.03
CA GLU A 152 0.47 -2.44 13.00
C GLU A 152 0.65 -1.03 12.45
N VAL A 153 0.53 -0.90 11.13
CA VAL A 153 0.52 0.38 10.43
C VAL A 153 -0.82 0.53 9.75
N ASN A 154 -1.40 1.71 9.93
CA ASN A 154 -2.59 2.12 9.20
C ASN A 154 -2.19 2.49 7.77
N LEU A 155 -2.74 1.75 6.83
CA LEU A 155 -2.56 1.93 5.40
C LEU A 155 -3.81 2.62 4.85
N TYR A 156 -3.56 3.56 3.95
CA TYR A 156 -4.60 4.33 3.27
C TYR A 156 -4.49 4.07 1.77
N GLY A 157 -5.58 3.63 1.16
CA GLY A 157 -5.74 3.54 -0.28
C GLY A 157 -6.73 4.58 -0.75
N GLU A 158 -6.35 5.40 -1.72
CA GLU A 158 -7.22 6.39 -2.32
C GLU A 158 -7.60 6.01 -3.76
N SER A 159 -8.83 6.35 -4.15
CA SER A 159 -9.32 6.21 -5.51
C SER A 159 -10.16 7.42 -5.86
N PHE A 160 -9.47 8.54 -6.10
CA PHE A 160 -10.08 9.80 -6.58
C PHE A 160 -10.00 9.83 -8.10
N LEU A 161 -11.11 9.54 -8.76
CA LEU A 161 -11.18 9.61 -10.22
C LEU A 161 -11.93 10.88 -10.70
N GLY A 162 -12.50 11.65 -9.77
CA GLY A 162 -13.35 12.79 -10.08
C GLY A 162 -14.73 12.33 -10.55
N ARG A 163 -15.79 12.97 -10.05
CA ARG A 163 -17.16 12.64 -10.41
C ARG A 163 -17.63 13.56 -11.53
N GLU A 164 -18.08 12.97 -12.63
CA GLU A 164 -18.80 13.70 -13.67
C GLU A 164 -20.14 14.22 -13.12
N PRO A 165 -20.59 15.41 -13.55
CA PRO A 165 -21.90 15.92 -13.13
C PRO A 165 -23.01 14.96 -13.55
N PHE A 166 -24.04 14.83 -12.72
CA PHE A 166 -25.22 14.05 -13.09
C PHE A 166 -25.91 14.61 -14.32
N ARG A 167 -26.67 13.78 -15.03
CA ARG A 167 -27.47 14.19 -16.20
C ARG A 167 -28.38 15.38 -15.90
N ILE A 168 -28.97 15.42 -14.70
CA ILE A 168 -29.81 16.56 -14.29
C ILE A 168 -28.99 17.83 -14.07
N THR A 169 -27.81 17.73 -13.47
CA THR A 169 -26.90 18.86 -13.26
C THR A 169 -26.41 19.40 -14.61
N CYS A 170 -26.06 18.50 -15.54
CA CYS A 170 -25.75 18.87 -16.91
C CYS A 170 -26.93 19.60 -17.58
N TYR A 171 -28.14 19.04 -17.52
CA TYR A 171 -29.33 19.66 -18.11
C TYR A 171 -29.53 21.08 -17.58
N GLN A 172 -29.42 21.28 -16.27
CA GLN A 172 -29.55 22.59 -15.62
C GLN A 172 -28.46 23.56 -16.07
N GLN A 173 -27.20 23.13 -16.17
CA GLN A 173 -26.09 23.96 -16.63
C GLN A 173 -26.24 24.36 -18.10
N THR A 174 -26.60 23.41 -18.96
CA THR A 174 -26.84 23.66 -20.39
C THR A 174 -28.02 24.59 -20.59
N CYS A 175 -29.14 24.35 -19.90
CA CYS A 175 -30.30 25.21 -19.96
C CYS A 175 -30.00 26.62 -19.43
N LEU A 176 -29.24 26.75 -18.34
CA LEU A 176 -28.78 28.04 -17.83
C LEU A 176 -27.92 28.79 -18.86
N ALA A 177 -26.99 28.09 -19.51
CA ALA A 177 -26.13 28.68 -20.54
C ALA A 177 -26.92 29.15 -21.77
N MET A 178 -27.96 28.43 -22.18
CA MET A 178 -28.79 28.78 -23.33
C MET A 178 -29.81 29.88 -23.04
N THR A 179 -30.43 29.87 -21.85
CA THR A 179 -31.55 30.77 -21.51
C THR A 179 -31.14 31.97 -20.68
N GLY A 180 -29.93 31.95 -20.09
CA GLY A 180 -29.45 32.97 -19.17
C GLY A 180 -30.16 32.98 -17.81
N SER A 181 -31.10 32.05 -17.54
CA SER A 181 -31.87 32.02 -16.29
C SER A 181 -32.20 30.60 -15.84
N GLY A 182 -31.73 30.22 -14.65
CA GLY A 182 -32.01 28.92 -14.04
C GLY A 182 -33.48 28.70 -13.66
N ALA A 183 -34.27 29.78 -13.53
CA ALA A 183 -35.69 29.70 -13.19
C ALA A 183 -36.56 29.14 -14.33
N ILE A 184 -36.11 29.31 -15.58
CA ILE A 184 -36.74 28.72 -16.76
C ILE A 184 -36.55 27.20 -16.71
N CYS A 185 -35.36 26.73 -16.32
CA CYS A 185 -34.98 25.32 -16.30
C CYS A 185 -35.69 24.47 -15.22
N GLN A 186 -36.17 25.09 -14.14
CA GLN A 186 -36.89 24.39 -13.06
C GLN A 186 -38.39 24.28 -13.31
N ASN A 187 -38.97 25.16 -14.15
CA ASN A 187 -40.42 25.27 -14.37
C ASN A 187 -40.83 24.95 -15.83
N SER A 188 -39.87 24.65 -16.72
CA SER A 188 -40.17 24.30 -18.11
C SER A 188 -40.65 22.86 -18.20
N GLY A 189 -41.92 22.67 -17.89
CA GLY A 189 -42.59 21.37 -17.99
C GLY A 189 -42.53 20.74 -19.38
N ASP A 190 -42.52 21.49 -20.49
CA ASP A 190 -42.82 20.85 -21.80
C ASP A 190 -42.31 21.56 -23.09
N ASN A 191 -41.48 22.62 -23.08
CA ASN A 191 -41.26 23.42 -24.32
C ASN A 191 -39.81 23.67 -24.76
N LEU A 192 -38.82 22.99 -24.19
CA LEU A 192 -37.42 23.12 -24.61
C LEU A 192 -36.79 21.76 -24.85
N ASP A 193 -36.89 21.27 -26.09
CA ASP A 193 -36.13 20.13 -26.57
C ASP A 193 -34.68 20.55 -26.83
N MET A 194 -33.86 20.51 -25.78
CA MET A 194 -32.41 20.66 -25.90
C MET A 194 -31.79 19.28 -26.06
N VAL A 195 -31.38 18.94 -27.27
CA VAL A 195 -30.55 17.75 -27.51
C VAL A 195 -29.14 18.09 -27.09
N VAL A 196 -28.75 17.66 -25.91
CA VAL A 196 -27.36 17.75 -25.44
C VAL A 196 -26.56 16.71 -26.23
N TYR A 197 -25.81 17.19 -27.21
CA TYR A 197 -24.86 16.33 -27.94
C TYR A 197 -23.65 16.12 -27.03
N ASP A 198 -23.39 14.84 -26.77
CA ASP A 198 -22.44 14.23 -25.84
C ASP A 198 -21.05 14.90 -25.80
N ASN A 199 -20.75 15.60 -24.69
CA ASN A 199 -19.40 16.06 -24.36
C ASN A 199 -18.95 15.70 -22.93
N GLY A 200 -19.61 14.74 -22.26
CA GLY A 200 -19.47 14.59 -20.80
C GLY A 200 -20.25 15.65 -19.98
N CYS A 201 -21.13 16.37 -20.66
CA CYS A 201 -22.35 17.00 -20.20
C CYS A 201 -23.36 16.76 -21.33
#